data_AF-A0AAX1I8L5-F1
#
_entry.id   AF-A0AAX1I8L5-F1
#
_cell.length_a   1.000
_cell.length_b   1.000
_cell.length_c   1.000
_cell.angle_alpha   90.00
_cell.angle_beta   90.00
_cell.angle_gamma   90.00
#
_symmetry.space_group_name_H-M   'P 1'
#
loop_
_entity.id
_entity.type
_entity.pdbx_description
1 polymer ?
#
loop_
_entity_poly.entity_id
_entity_poly.type
_entity_poly.pdbx_seq_one_letter_code
_entity_poly.pdbx_strand_id
1 'polypeptide(L)' 'MESLFQRIEHALNSAEGMAILIGEQYGPEPKPPAPMGYNAKEIANAMVMLSQHGRCLLQKLRAEAEKVTYH' A
#
# COMPACT_ATOMS: atom_id res chain seq x y z
N MET A 1 -21.39 -3.24 0.84
CA MET A 1 -20.04 -3.74 1.19
C MET A 1 -19.06 -3.63 0.03
N GLU A 2 -19.48 -3.96 -1.20
CA GLU A 2 -18.57 -3.89 -2.36
C GLU A 2 -17.92 -2.51 -2.57
N SER A 3 -18.68 -1.41 -2.40
CA SER A 3 -18.10 -0.06 -2.49
C SER A 3 -17.07 0.26 -1.40
N LEU A 4 -17.11 -0.41 -0.24
CA LEU A 4 -16.09 -0.25 0.80
C LEU A 4 -14.82 -1.02 0.42
N PHE A 5 -14.94 -2.26 -0.04
CA PHE A 5 -13.79 -3.06 -0.47
C PHE A 5 -13.07 -2.41 -1.65
N GLN A 6 -13.79 -1.88 -2.63
CA GLN A 6 -13.20 -1.15 -3.76
C GLN A 6 -12.43 0.10 -3.30
N ARG A 7 -12.95 0.85 -2.33
CA ARG A 7 -12.25 2.03 -1.78
C ARG A 7 -10.96 1.65 -1.05
N ILE A 8 -10.98 0.56 -0.29
CA ILE A 8 -9.79 0.05 0.41
C ILE A 8 -8.76 -0.45 -0.61
N GLU A 9 -9.19 -1.23 -1.61
CA GLU A 9 -8.32 -1.70 -2.68
C GLU A 9 -7.67 -0.56 -3.46
N HIS A 10 -8.46 0.47 -3.82
CA HIS A 10 -7.95 1.67 -4.47
C HIS A 10 -6.89 2.36 -3.61
N ALA A 11 -7.16 2.57 -2.33
CA ALA A 11 -6.20 3.22 -1.42
C ALA A 11 -4.88 2.43 -1.30
N LEU A 12 -4.94 1.10 -1.21
CA LEU A 12 -3.75 0.25 -1.15
C LEU A 12 -2.94 0.31 -2.45
N ASN A 13 -3.62 0.29 -3.61
CA ASN A 13 -2.95 0.38 -4.91
C ASN A 13 -2.33 1.76 -5.14
N SER A 14 -3.01 2.83 -4.74
CA SER A 14 -2.47 4.19 -4.80
C SER A 14 -1.27 4.37 -3.89
N ALA A 15 -1.31 3.83 -2.66
CA ALA A 15 -0.19 3.89 -1.73
C ALA A 15 1.05 3.16 -2.26
N GLU A 16 0.89 1.97 -2.84
CA GLU A 16 2.00 1.23 -3.46
C GLU A 16 2.56 1.97 -4.68
N GLY A 17 1.71 2.52 -5.54
CA GLY A 17 2.15 3.32 -6.69
C GLY A 17 2.95 4.55 -6.26
N MET A 18 2.51 5.26 -5.22
CA MET A 18 3.27 6.39 -4.65
C MET A 18 4.61 5.94 -4.06
N ALA A 19 4.64 4.79 -3.39
CA ALA A 19 5.86 4.24 -2.83
C ALA A 19 6.90 3.88 -3.89
N ILE A 20 6.47 3.31 -5.03
CA ILE A 20 7.33 3.03 -6.17
C ILE A 20 7.93 4.33 -6.73
N LEU A 21 7.09 5.35 -6.94
CA LEU A 21 7.56 6.67 -7.42
C LEU A 21 8.55 7.32 -6.46
N ILE A 22 8.34 7.20 -5.15
CA ILE A 22 9.31 7.65 -4.14
C ILE A 22 10.60 6.85 -4.30
N GLY A 23 10.54 5.51 -4.34
CA GLY A 23 11.71 4.66 -4.52
C GLY A 23 12.54 5.00 -5.77
N GLU A 24 11.88 5.26 -6.90
CA GLU A 24 12.52 5.70 -8.15
C GLU A 24 13.17 7.09 -8.01
N GLN A 25 12.50 8.02 -7.32
CA GLN A 25 13.06 9.33 -7.04
C GLN A 25 14.27 9.26 -6.12
N TYR A 26 14.39 8.30 -5.20
CA TYR A 26 15.56 8.16 -4.32
C TYR A 26 16.53 7.06 -4.79
N GLY A 27 16.76 7.00 -6.12
CA GLY A 27 17.74 6.11 -6.77
C GLY A 27 19.17 6.19 -6.21
N PRO A 28 20.13 5.41 -6.76
CA PRO A 28 21.44 5.16 -6.14
C PRO A 28 22.36 6.37 -6.01
N GLU A 29 22.00 7.52 -6.58
CA GLU A 29 22.75 8.75 -6.41
C GLU A 29 22.53 9.35 -5.02
N PRO A 30 23.59 9.83 -4.35
CA PRO A 30 23.46 10.45 -3.05
C PRO A 30 22.71 11.77 -3.19
N LYS A 31 21.40 11.74 -2.95
CA LYS A 31 20.58 12.93 -2.81
C LYS A 31 20.88 13.61 -1.48
N PRO A 32 20.75 14.95 -1.40
CA PRO A 32 20.90 15.67 -0.14
C PRO A 32 20.02 15.01 0.94
N PRO A 33 20.49 14.99 2.21
CA PRO A 33 19.77 14.31 3.28
C PRO A 33 18.33 14.78 3.30
N ALA A 34 17.40 13.81 3.35
CA ALA A 34 15.98 14.13 3.39
C ALA A 34 15.72 15.13 4.54
N PRO A 35 14.92 16.18 4.32
CA PRO A 35 14.70 17.23 5.32
C PRO A 35 14.02 16.71 6.60
N MET A 36 13.46 15.50 6.57
CA MET A 36 13.02 14.75 7.73
C MET A 36 14.05 13.66 8.01
N GLY A 37 14.45 13.43 9.26
CA GLY A 37 15.42 12.40 9.67
C GLY A 37 15.00 10.95 9.41
N TYR A 38 14.07 10.71 8.49
CA TYR A 38 13.63 9.41 8.02
C TYR A 38 14.13 9.15 6.60
N ASN A 39 14.58 7.93 6.36
CA ASN A 39 15.01 7.49 5.04
C ASN A 39 13.80 7.27 4.13
N ALA A 40 13.63 8.09 3.10
CA ALA A 40 12.51 8.00 2.17
C ALA A 40 12.39 6.63 1.48
N LYS A 41 13.52 5.93 1.27
CA LYS A 41 13.55 4.57 0.74
C LYS A 41 12.96 3.55 1.72
N GLU A 42 13.22 3.71 3.02
CA GLU A 42 12.64 2.85 4.06
C GLU A 42 11.13 3.07 4.18
N ILE A 43 10.70 4.33 4.12
CA ILE A 43 9.27 4.69 4.10
C ILE A 43 8.59 4.05 2.87
N ALA A 44 9.18 4.20 1.68
CA ALA A 44 8.65 3.59 0.46
C ALA A 44 8.53 2.06 0.59
N ASN A 45 9.57 1.39 1.06
CA ASN A 45 9.54 -0.05 1.29
C ASN A 45 8.44 -0.46 2.28
N ALA A 46 8.30 0.28 3.39
CA ALA A 46 7.25 0.03 4.37
C ALA A 46 5.84 0.19 3.75
N MET A 47 5.64 1.23 2.94
CA MET A 47 4.37 1.47 2.23
C MET A 47 4.03 0.34 1.25
N VAL A 48 5.02 -0.17 0.50
CA VAL A 48 4.82 -1.33 -0.40
C VAL A 48 4.39 -2.56 0.41
N MET A 49 5.14 -2.89 1.47
CA MET A 49 4.84 -4.05 2.32
C MET A 49 3.43 -3.98 2.94
N LEU A 50 3.06 -2.80 3.48
CA LEU A 50 1.74 -2.58 4.07
C LEU A 50 0.63 -2.70 3.01
N SER A 51 0.85 -2.17 1.81
CA SER A 51 -0.13 -2.23 0.73
C SER A 51 -0.37 -3.67 0.27
N GLN A 52 0.71 -4.45 0.12
CA GLN A 52 0.64 -5.87 -0.24
C GLN A 52 -0.06 -6.69 0.83
N HIS A 53 0.33 -6.53 2.10
CA HIS A 53 -0.29 -7.22 3.21
C HIS A 53 -1.78 -6.87 3.34
N GLY A 54 -2.12 -5.58 3.20
CA GLY A 54 -3.49 -5.09 3.23
C GLY A 54 -4.37 -5.73 2.16
N ARG A 55 -3.85 -5.94 0.94
CA ARG A 55 -4.60 -6.65 -0.12
C ARG A 55 -4.87 -8.10 0.23
N CYS A 56 -3.89 -8.82 0.80
CA CYS A 56 -4.12 -10.19 1.25
C CYS A 56 -5.21 -10.26 2.33
N LEU A 57 -5.23 -9.32 3.28
CA LEU A 57 -6.29 -9.23 4.28
C LEU A 57 -7.65 -8.88 3.66
N LEU A 58 -7.68 -7.95 2.71
CA LEU A 58 -8.91 -7.56 2.01
C LEU A 58 -9.52 -8.72 1.23
N GLN A 59 -8.71 -9.55 0.57
CA GLN A 59 -9.17 -10.77 -0.10
C GLN A 59 -9.80 -11.77 0.86
N LYS A 60 -9.18 -11.99 2.03
CA LYS A 60 -9.75 -12.85 3.08
C LYS A 60 -11.08 -12.29 3.59
N LEU A 61 -11.14 -10.98 3.80
CA LEU A 61 -12.36 -10.32 4.26
C LEU A 61 -13.50 -10.40 3.22
N ARG A 62 -13.20 -10.27 1.93
CA ARG A 62 -14.16 -10.50 0.84
C ARG A 62 -14.72 -11.93 0.88
N ALA A 63 -13.86 -12.94 1.00
CA ALA A 63 -14.27 -14.33 1.06
C ALA A 63 -15.17 -14.63 2.29
N GLU A 64 -14.88 -14.04 3.45
CA GLU A 64 -15.75 -14.17 4.62
C GLU A 64 -17.08 -13.43 4.44
N ALA A 65 -17.05 -12.23 3.84
CA ALA A 65 -18.26 -11.46 3.57
C ALA A 65 -19.21 -12.19 2.62
N GLU A 66 -18.69 -12.81 1.56
CA GLU A 66 -19.47 -13.61 0.61
C GLU A 66 -20.26 -14.71 1.32
N LYS A 67 -19.61 -15.48 2.22
CA LYS A 67 -20.27 -16.55 2.99
C LYS A 67 -21.49 -16.06 3.78
N VAL A 68 -21.41 -14.84 4.32
CA VAL A 68 -22.50 -14.25 5.12
C VAL A 68 -23.60 -13.69 4.24
N THR A 69 -23.29 -13.17 3.04
CA THR A 69 -24.28 -12.58 2.13
C THR A 69 -25.06 -13.59 1.26
N TYR A 70 -24.60 -14.83 1.15
CA TYR A 70 -25.31 -15.91 0.43
C TYR A 70 -26.27 -16.73 1.31
N HIS A 71 -26.50 -16.29 2.56
CA HIS A 71 -27.48 -16.85 3.50
C HIS A 71 -28.57 -15.82 3.81
#